data_AF-F8KR49-F1
#
_entry.id   AF-F8KR49-F1
#
_cell.length_a   1.000
_cell.length_b   1.000
_cell.length_c   1.000
_cell.angle_alpha   90.00
_cell.angle_beta   90.00
_cell.angle_gamma   90.00
#
_symmetry.space_group_name_H-M   'P 1'
#
loop_
_entity.id
_entity.type
_entity.pdbx_description
1 polymer ?
#
loop_
_entity_poly.entity_id
_entity_poly.type
_entity_poly.pdbx_seq_one_letter_code
_entity_poly.pdbx_strand_id
1 'polypeptide(L)'
;MRFVRGASHIEHIAIICGSGSFYLDTLTDPPPNFCLITGDLKHHESMAALSRGISLIEVEHYESEKAFVPLLHDLLQPYILQTQLKHVKLFDCKSPFTLKVH
;
A
#
# COMPACT_ATOMS: atom_id res chain seq x y z
N MET A 1 8.19 2.78 -10.40
CA MET A 1 8.48 2.30 -9.03
C MET A 1 9.59 3.15 -8.45
N ARG A 2 9.32 3.87 -7.35
CA ARG A 2 10.32 4.64 -6.60
C ARG A 2 10.69 3.88 -5.34
N PHE A 3 11.92 4.04 -4.88
CA PHE A 3 12.36 3.40 -3.64
C PHE A 3 13.41 4.27 -2.93
N VAL A 4 13.52 4.06 -1.62
CA VAL A 4 14.55 4.63 -0.75
C VAL A 4 15.33 3.46 -0.16
N ARG A 5 16.65 3.48 -0.32
CA ARG A 5 17.52 2.46 0.25
C ARG A 5 18.09 2.93 1.58
N GLY A 6 17.42 2.55 2.67
CA GLY A 6 17.87 2.84 4.04
C GLY A 6 18.89 1.84 4.57
N ALA A 7 18.87 0.59 4.05
CA ALA A 7 19.76 -0.49 4.47
C ALA A 7 20.35 -1.23 3.26
N SER A 8 21.42 -2.02 3.49
CA SER A 8 22.09 -2.78 2.42
C SER A 8 21.26 -3.97 1.95
N HIS A 9 20.43 -4.54 2.82
CA HIS A 9 19.52 -5.67 2.62
C HIS A 9 18.21 -5.44 3.41
N ILE A 10 17.21 -6.29 3.19
CA ILE A 10 15.89 -6.22 3.85
C ILE A 10 15.64 -7.54 4.59
N GLU A 11 15.25 -7.47 5.85
CA GLU A 11 14.90 -8.64 6.68
C GLU A 11 13.47 -8.58 7.19
N HIS A 12 12.94 -7.36 7.40
CA HIS A 12 11.61 -7.14 7.93
C HIS A 12 10.82 -6.24 6.99
N ILE A 13 9.58 -6.63 6.69
CA ILE A 13 8.72 -5.90 5.76
C ILE A 13 7.38 -5.61 6.44
N ALA A 14 6.93 -4.36 6.35
CA ALA A 14 5.53 -3.99 6.55
C ALA A 14 4.94 -3.54 5.22
N ILE A 15 3.67 -3.88 5.00
CA ILE A 15 2.91 -3.45 3.82
C ILE A 15 1.68 -2.72 4.32
N ILE A 16 1.47 -1.49 3.84
CA ILE A 16 0.28 -0.69 4.12
C ILE A 16 -0.22 -0.19 2.77
N CYS A 17 -1.41 -0.62 2.36
CA CYS A 17 -2.03 -0.15 1.13
C CYS A 17 -2.42 1.33 1.25
N GLY A 18 -2.50 2.02 0.11
CA GLY A 18 -2.81 3.43 0.03
C GLY A 18 -1.69 4.31 0.61
N SER A 19 -2.04 5.32 1.40
CA SER A 19 -1.10 6.28 1.97
C SER A 19 -0.73 5.92 3.43
N GLY A 20 0.26 5.05 3.57
CA GLY A 20 0.73 4.47 4.84
C GLY A 20 1.97 5.10 5.46
N SER A 21 2.47 6.23 4.92
CA SER A 21 3.69 6.89 5.42
C SER A 21 3.60 7.30 6.90
N PHE A 22 2.40 7.55 7.41
CA PHE A 22 2.12 7.86 8.82
C PHE A 22 2.67 6.80 9.80
N TYR A 23 2.82 5.55 9.35
CA TYR A 23 3.36 4.48 10.17
C TYR A 23 4.83 4.69 10.55
N LEU A 24 5.58 5.48 9.76
CA LEU A 24 6.94 5.84 10.11
C LEU A 24 6.97 6.66 11.40
N ASP A 25 5.99 7.53 11.63
CA ASP A 25 5.92 8.39 12.82
C ASP A 25 5.54 7.61 14.09
N THR A 26 4.87 6.46 13.94
CA THR A 26 4.50 5.59 15.06
C THR A 26 5.59 4.59 15.44
N LEU A 27 6.54 4.32 14.55
CA LEU A 27 7.69 3.44 14.79
C LEU A 27 8.76 4.15 15.62
N THR A 28 8.81 3.90 16.94
CA THR A 28 9.89 4.42 17.79
C THR A 28 11.18 3.60 17.68
N ASP A 29 11.06 2.28 17.58
CA ASP A 29 12.19 1.34 17.47
C ASP A 29 11.94 0.37 16.30
N PRO A 30 12.30 0.75 15.06
CA PRO A 30 12.08 -0.10 13.89
C PRO A 30 12.99 -1.34 13.95
N PRO A 31 12.51 -2.51 13.47
CA PRO A 31 13.37 -3.67 13.31
C PRO A 31 14.62 -3.35 12.46
N PRO A 32 15.74 -4.06 12.66
CA PRO A 32 16.90 -3.91 11.78
C PRO A 32 16.50 -4.21 10.33
N ASN A 33 17.13 -3.54 9.36
CA ASN A 33 16.90 -3.81 7.93
C ASN A 33 15.40 -3.78 7.52
N PHE A 34 14.64 -2.89 8.16
CA PHE A 34 13.19 -2.76 7.95
C PHE A 34 12.87 -2.02 6.64
N CYS A 35 11.82 -2.49 5.97
CA CYS A 35 11.26 -1.87 4.79
C CYS A 35 9.74 -1.66 4.93
N LEU A 36 9.28 -0.44 4.64
CA LEU A 36 7.86 -0.14 4.48
C LEU A 36 7.51 -0.09 2.98
N ILE A 37 6.50 -0.86 2.59
CA ILE A 37 5.89 -0.82 1.26
C ILE A 37 4.55 -0.10 1.38
N THR A 38 4.41 1.04 0.70
CA THR A 38 3.21 1.89 0.75
C THR A 38 3.12 2.78 -0.49
N GLY A 39 1.97 3.39 -0.73
CA GLY A 39 1.80 4.45 -1.73
C GLY A 39 1.87 5.87 -1.16
N ASP A 40 1.75 6.82 -2.08
CA ASP A 40 1.71 8.27 -1.85
C ASP A 40 2.88 8.81 -1.02
N LEU A 41 4.10 8.34 -1.29
CA LEU A 41 5.28 8.77 -0.55
C LEU A 41 5.70 10.18 -0.96
N LYS A 42 5.75 11.09 0.02
CA LYS A 42 6.28 12.44 -0.16
C LYS A 42 7.78 12.45 0.02
N HIS A 43 8.43 13.46 -0.55
CA HIS A 43 9.88 13.60 -0.50
C HIS A 43 10.40 13.71 0.94
N HIS A 44 9.76 14.51 1.80
CA HIS A 44 10.23 14.69 3.19
C HIS A 44 10.07 13.41 4.04
N GLU A 45 9.01 12.64 3.83
CA GLU A 45 8.80 11.33 4.47
C GLU A 45 9.91 10.36 4.04
N SER A 46 10.26 10.38 2.75
CA SER A 46 11.34 9.56 2.19
C SER A 46 12.71 9.91 2.79
N MET A 47 12.99 11.20 2.97
CA MET A 47 14.23 11.67 3.60
C MET A 47 14.28 11.34 5.10
N ALA A 48 13.15 11.41 5.79
CA ALA A 48 13.04 11.04 7.20
C ALA A 48 13.22 9.53 7.43
N ALA A 49 12.69 8.68 6.54
CA ALA A 49 12.96 7.24 6.58
C ALA A 49 14.45 6.93 6.35
N LEU A 50 15.06 7.59 5.35
CA LEU A 50 16.47 7.41 5.02
C LEU A 50 17.39 7.76 6.20
N SER A 51 17.13 8.87 6.89
CA SER A 51 17.94 9.27 8.06
C SER A 51 17.85 8.28 9.22
N ARG A 52 16.81 7.44 9.25
CA ARG A 52 16.57 6.38 10.23
C ARG A 52 17.03 5.00 9.77
N GLY A 53 17.64 4.90 8.59
CA GLY A 53 18.04 3.61 8.00
C GLY A 53 16.88 2.73 7.54
N ILE A 54 15.67 3.30 7.39
CA ILE A 54 14.48 2.58 6.95
C ILE A 54 14.40 2.62 5.42
N SER A 55 14.22 1.45 4.81
CA SER A 55 13.99 1.36 3.36
C SER A 55 12.52 1.58 3.03
N LEU A 56 12.23 2.21 1.89
CA LEU A 56 10.87 2.41 1.40
C LEU A 56 10.74 1.88 -0.01
N ILE A 57 9.60 1.27 -0.32
CA ILE A 57 9.20 0.93 -1.69
C ILE A 57 7.85 1.58 -1.95
N GLU A 58 7.80 2.45 -2.95
CA GLU A 58 6.55 3.08 -3.39
C GLU A 58 5.81 2.19 -4.38
N VAL A 59 4.62 1.76 -3.99
CA VAL A 59 3.61 1.14 -4.86
C VAL A 59 2.50 2.17 -5.05
N GLU A 60 2.04 2.42 -6.27
CA GLU A 60 0.97 3.41 -6.47
C GLU A 60 -0.27 3.06 -5.63
N HIS A 61 -0.95 4.09 -5.10
CA HIS A 61 -2.10 3.93 -4.20
C HIS A 61 -3.13 2.96 -4.77
N TYR A 62 -3.60 3.21 -6.00
CA TYR A 62 -4.56 2.33 -6.68
C TYR A 62 -4.01 0.92 -6.87
N GLU A 63 -2.74 0.78 -7.28
CA GLU A 63 -2.13 -0.54 -7.50
C GLU A 63 -2.06 -1.38 -6.22
N SER A 64 -1.89 -0.73 -5.06
CA SER A 64 -1.91 -1.40 -3.76
C SER A 64 -3.32 -1.81 -3.29
N GLU A 65 -4.37 -1.15 -3.78
CA GLU A 65 -5.75 -1.33 -3.29
C GLU A 65 -6.68 -2.03 -4.28
N LYS A 66 -6.35 -2.12 -5.58
CA LYS A 66 -7.23 -2.67 -6.62
C LYS A 66 -7.70 -4.11 -6.38
N ALA A 67 -6.97 -4.87 -5.57
CA ALA A 67 -7.37 -6.22 -5.16
C ALA A 67 -8.54 -6.23 -4.17
N PHE A 68 -8.82 -5.12 -3.49
CA PHE A 68 -9.86 -5.03 -2.46
C PHE A 68 -11.25 -5.33 -3.01
N VAL A 69 -11.60 -4.80 -4.18
CA VAL A 69 -12.93 -4.95 -4.79
C VAL A 69 -13.27 -6.42 -5.10
N PRO A 70 -12.43 -7.19 -5.82
CA PRO A 70 -12.71 -8.62 -6.03
C PRO A 70 -12.66 -9.42 -4.73
N LEU A 71 -11.75 -9.11 -3.80
CA LEU A 71 -11.72 -9.79 -2.49
C LEU A 71 -13.01 -9.58 -1.69
N LEU A 72 -13.51 -8.34 -1.65
CA LEU A 72 -14.76 -8.00 -0.97
C LEU A 72 -15.96 -8.68 -1.66
N HIS A 73 -15.97 -8.73 -2.99
CA HIS A 73 -16.99 -9.46 -3.74
C HIS A 73 -17.08 -10.92 -3.28
N ASP A 74 -15.94 -11.61 -3.25
CA ASP A 74 -15.87 -13.03 -2.89
C ASP A 74 -16.26 -13.26 -1.43
N LEU A 75 -15.85 -12.36 -0.53
CA LEU A 75 -16.26 -12.40 0.88
C LEU A 75 -17.76 -12.19 1.08
N LEU A 76 -18.40 -11.33 0.28
CA LEU A 76 -19.82 -11.03 0.37
C LEU A 76 -20.68 -12.06 -0.36
N GLN A 77 -20.14 -12.81 -1.32
CA GLN A 77 -20.88 -13.75 -2.16
C GLN A 77 -21.79 -14.71 -1.37
N PRO A 78 -21.34 -15.37 -0.28
CA PRO A 78 -22.20 -16.28 0.49
C PRO A 78 -23.41 -15.57 1.11
N TYR A 79 -23.26 -14.31 1.51
CA TYR A 79 -24.33 -13.51 2.12
C TYR A 79 -25.31 -13.01 1.06
N ILE A 80 -24.80 -12.55 -0.08
CA ILE A 80 -25.62 -12.10 -1.20
C ILE A 80 -26.57 -13.22 -1.65
N LEU A 81 -26.07 -14.44 -1.77
CA LEU A 81 -26.86 -15.62 -2.15
C LEU A 81 -27.98 -15.97 -1.15
N GLN A 82 -27.84 -15.60 0.12
CA GLN A 82 -28.85 -15.82 1.17
C GLN A 82 -29.92 -14.72 1.20
N THR A 83 -29.65 -13.57 0.57
CA THR A 83 -30.59 -12.43 0.55
C THR A 83 -31.50 -12.46 -0.68
N GLN A 84 -32.64 -11.77 -0.61
CA GLN A 84 -33.46 -11.48 -1.81
C GLN A 84 -32.93 -10.27 -2.61
N LEU A 85 -31.70 -9.80 -2.35
CA LEU A 85 -31.12 -8.70 -3.09
C LEU A 85 -30.89 -9.13 -4.54
N LYS A 86 -31.60 -8.49 -5.46
CA LYS A 86 -31.55 -8.86 -6.89
C LYS A 86 -30.26 -8.43 -7.57
N HIS A 87 -29.62 -7.36 -7.10
CA HIS A 87 -28.42 -6.79 -7.73
C HIS A 87 -27.49 -6.14 -6.70
N VAL A 88 -26.32 -6.73 -6.50
CA VAL A 88 -25.18 -6.08 -5.83
C VAL A 88 -24.14 -5.76 -6.89
N LYS A 89 -23.69 -4.50 -6.94
CA LYS A 89 -22.62 -4.05 -7.83
C LYS A 89 -21.52 -3.43 -6.97
N LEU A 90 -20.32 -3.95 -7.12
CA LEU A 90 -19.11 -3.35 -6.56
C LEU A 90 -18.39 -2.66 -7.70
N PHE A 91 -18.08 -1.38 -7.50
CA PHE A 91 -17.38 -0.58 -8.49
C PHE A 91 -15.90 -0.57 -8.16
N ASP A 92 -15.08 -0.85 -9.17
CA ASP A 92 -13.66 -0.58 -9.08
C ASP A 92 -13.38 0.89 -9.43
N CYS A 93 -12.52 1.51 -8.63
CA CYS A 93 -11.96 2.80 -8.99
C CYS A 93 -10.91 2.59 -10.10
N LYS A 94 -10.53 3.63 -10.83
CA LYS A 94 -9.42 3.56 -11.80
C LYS A 94 -8.33 4.49 -11.31
N SER A 95 -7.07 4.12 -11.53
CA SER A 95 -5.96 5.03 -11.27
C SER A 95 -6.19 6.35 -12.03
N PRO A 96 -6.13 7.51 -11.35
CA PRO A 96 -6.15 8.81 -12.02
C PRO A 96 -4.81 9.13 -12.69
N PHE A 97 -3.78 8.33 -12.43
CA PHE A 97 -2.44 8.50 -12.97
C PHE A 97 -2.23 7.59 -14.17
N THR A 98 -1.64 8.12 -15.22
CA THR A 98 -1.15 7.34 -16.36
C THR A 98 0.37 7.37 -16.31
N LEU A 99 0.98 6.24 -15.95
CA LEU A 99 2.43 6.07 -16.02
C LEU A 99 2.85 6.18 -17.49
N LYS A 100 3.42 7.33 -17.86
CA LYS A 100 4.09 7.48 -19.15
C LYS A 100 5.42 6.73 -19.07
N VAL A 101 5.44 5.53 -19.62
CA VAL A 101 6.69 4.81 -19.86
C VAL A 101 7.36 5.50 -21.05
N HIS A 102 8.48 6.17 -20.79
CA HIS A 102 9.39 6.69 -21.81
C HIS A 102 10.49 5.68 -22.08
#